data_AF-A0A6J4T8H3-F1
#
_entry.id   AF-A0A6J4T8H3-F1
#
_cell.length_a   1.000
_cell.length_b   1.000
_cell.length_c   1.000
_cell.angle_alpha   90.00
_cell.angle_beta   90.00
_cell.angle_gamma   90.00
#
_symmetry.space_group_name_H-M   'P 1'
#
loop_
_entity.id
_entity.type
_entity.pdbx_description
1 polymer ?
#
loop_
_entity_poly.entity_id
_entity_poly.type
_entity_poly.pdbx_seq_one_letter_code
_entity_poly.pdbx_strand_id
1 'polypeptide(L)' 'QPRDGYRVGLPRSGRWVEALNTDSEYYGGTNAGNWGGVEAEPIPWNDQPFSAEVHLPPLAVLWLVPEPTPKRP' A
#
# COMPACT_ATOMS: atom_id res chain seq x y z
N GLN A 1 6.72 15.67 -6.16
CA GLN A 1 7.43 15.35 -4.90
C GLN A 1 6.82 14.08 -4.33
N PRO A 2 7.60 13.20 -3.69
CA PRO A 2 7.04 12.05 -2.96
C PRO A 2 6.06 12.54 -1.89
N ARG A 3 5.07 11.71 -1.57
CA ARG A 3 4.09 11.99 -0.51
C ARG A 3 4.24 10.93 0.57
N ASP A 4 4.83 11.34 1.68
CA ASP A 4 4.86 10.55 2.91
C ASP A 4 3.50 10.62 3.62
N GLY A 5 3.12 9.53 4.29
CA GLY A 5 1.88 9.49 5.08
C GLY A 5 0.62 9.67 4.24
N TYR A 6 0.65 9.37 2.94
CA TYR A 6 -0.51 9.56 2.09
C TYR A 6 -1.56 8.48 2.43
N ARG A 7 -2.72 8.89 2.94
CA ARG A 7 -3.74 7.94 3.43
C ARG A 7 -4.69 7.49 2.33
N VAL A 8 -4.88 6.17 2.23
CA VAL A 8 -5.81 5.52 1.28
C VAL A 8 -6.81 4.65 2.02
N GLY A 9 -8.07 4.69 1.60
CA GLY A 9 -9.15 3.87 2.16
C GLY A 9 -9.06 2.42 1.68
N LEU A 10 -9.26 1.46 2.58
CA LEU A 10 -9.16 0.02 2.32
C LEU A 10 -10.42 -0.72 2.83
N PRO A 11 -10.99 -1.64 2.05
CA PRO A 11 -12.25 -2.32 2.39
C PRO A 11 -12.13 -3.35 3.53
N ARG A 12 -10.91 -3.75 3.90
CA ARG A 12 -10.67 -4.78 4.92
C ARG A 12 -9.39 -4.52 5.71
N SER A 13 -9.37 -5.01 6.94
CA SER A 13 -8.22 -5.00 7.84
C SER A 13 -7.11 -5.94 7.39
N GLY A 14 -5.99 -5.87 8.11
CA GLY A 14 -4.81 -6.72 7.94
C GLY A 14 -3.79 -6.15 6.97
N ARG A 15 -2.79 -6.96 6.66
CA ARG A 15 -1.68 -6.56 5.79
C ARG A 15 -2.08 -6.51 4.32
N TRP A 16 -1.62 -5.48 3.63
CA TRP A 16 -1.71 -5.31 2.18
C TRP A 16 -0.31 -5.29 1.58
N VAL A 17 -0.04 -6.24 0.70
CA VAL A 17 1.23 -6.38 -0.02
C VAL A 17 1.30 -5.39 -1.17
N GLU A 18 2.45 -4.75 -1.34
CA GLU A 18 2.77 -3.94 -2.53
C GLU A 18 3.08 -4.90 -3.70
N ALA A 19 2.05 -5.24 -4.49
CA ALA A 19 2.16 -6.17 -5.61
C ALA A 19 2.81 -5.53 -6.85
N LEU A 20 2.63 -4.22 -7.02
CA LEU A 20 3.28 -3.45 -8.06
C LEU A 20 3.69 -2.10 -7.50
N ASN A 21 4.90 -1.68 -7.82
CA ASN A 21 5.40 -0.34 -7.63
C ASN A 21 6.15 0.08 -8.89
N THR A 22 5.61 1.04 -9.63
CA THR A 22 6.24 1.51 -10.88
C THR A 22 7.50 2.33 -10.65
N ASP A 23 7.81 2.73 -9.41
CA ASP A 23 9.08 3.36 -9.04
C ASP A 23 10.16 2.33 -8.65
N SER A 24 9.89 1.02 -8.76
CA SER A 24 10.91 0.00 -8.47
C SER A 24 12.16 0.16 -9.36
N GLU A 25 13.33 -0.15 -8.82
CA GLU A 25 14.60 -0.16 -9.59
C GLU A 25 14.55 -1.08 -10.82
N TYR A 26 13.74 -2.14 -10.78
CA TYR A 26 13.53 -3.04 -11.92
C TYR A 26 12.86 -2.35 -13.12
N TYR A 27 12.17 -1.23 -12.89
CA TYR A 27 11.56 -0.39 -13.93
C TYR A 27 12.33 0.92 -14.16
N GLY A 28 13.52 1.07 -13.57
CA GLY A 28 14.34 2.28 -13.67
C GLY A 28 13.91 3.43 -12.75
N GLY A 29 13.07 3.15 -11.75
CA GLY A 29 12.67 4.13 -10.74
C GLY A 29 13.67 4.23 -9.58
N THR A 30 13.30 5.00 -8.54
CA THR A 30 14.18 5.27 -7.39
C THR A 30 14.16 4.20 -6.30
N ASN A 31 13.31 3.18 -6.48
CA ASN A 31 13.00 2.12 -5.53
C ASN A 31 12.36 2.61 -4.21
N ALA A 32 11.77 3.81 -4.23
CA ALA A 32 11.00 4.30 -3.10
C ALA A 32 9.65 3.56 -3.04
N GLY A 33 9.18 3.23 -1.84
CA GLY A 33 7.93 2.46 -1.68
C GLY A 33 7.68 2.03 -0.24
N ASN A 34 6.85 1.00 -0.08
CA ASN A 34 6.35 0.56 1.23
C ASN A 34 7.06 -0.71 1.75
N TRP A 35 8.26 -1.03 1.23
CA TRP A 35 9.09 -2.14 1.71
C TRP A 35 8.34 -3.48 1.81
N GLY A 36 7.49 -3.76 0.82
CA GLY A 36 6.72 -4.99 0.69
C GLY A 36 5.26 -4.91 1.14
N GLY A 37 4.82 -3.86 1.85
CA GLY A 37 3.39 -3.68 2.14
C GLY A 37 3.08 -2.72 3.29
N VAL A 38 1.78 -2.51 3.53
CA VAL A 38 1.25 -1.64 4.59
C VAL A 38 0.22 -2.36 5.43
N GLU A 39 0.03 -1.91 6.67
CA GLU A 39 -0.99 -2.45 7.58
C GLU A 39 -2.24 -1.58 7.54
N ALA A 40 -3.41 -2.20 7.37
CA ALA A 40 -4.68 -1.47 7.41
C ALA A 40 -5.10 -1.19 8.86
N GLU A 41 -5.22 0.09 9.20
CA GLU A 41 -5.67 0.59 10.50
C GLU A 41 -7.19 0.76 10.52
N PRO A 42 -7.86 0.63 11.68
CA PRO A 42 -9.31 0.85 11.85
C PRO A 42 -9.67 2.34 11.86
N ILE A 43 -9.16 3.09 10.87
CA ILE A 43 -9.39 4.52 10.68
C ILE A 43 -10.17 4.67 9.35
N PRO A 44 -11.45 5.09 9.39
CA PRO A 44 -12.24 5.29 8.18
C PRO A 44 -11.66 6.39 7.28
N TRP A 45 -11.63 6.13 5.97
CA TRP A 45 -11.12 7.09 4.97
C TRP A 45 -11.70 6.78 3.59
N ASN A 46 -12.01 7.81 2.78
CA ASN A 46 -12.56 7.67 1.42
C ASN A 46 -13.71 6.64 1.31
N ASP A 47 -14.70 6.73 2.21
CA ASP A 47 -15.85 5.81 2.30
C ASP A 47 -15.50 4.32 2.51
N GLN A 48 -14.30 4.05 3.04
CA GLN A 48 -13.87 2.71 3.44
C GLN A 48 -13.70 2.62 4.96
N PRO A 49 -13.95 1.43 5.57
CA PRO A 49 -13.90 1.23 7.01
C PRO A 49 -12.48 1.20 7.59
N PHE A 50 -11.47 0.89 6.78
CA PHE A 50 -10.05 0.89 7.15
C PHE A 50 -9.27 1.84 6.26
N SER A 51 -8.05 2.16 6.66
CA SER A 51 -7.11 2.89 5.83
C SER A 51 -5.67 2.56 6.18
N ALA A 52 -4.75 2.88 5.29
CA ALA A 52 -3.32 2.81 5.57
C ALA A 52 -2.64 4.08 5.07
N GLU A 53 -1.58 4.48 5.75
CA GLU A 53 -0.62 5.43 5.20
C GLU A 53 0.36 4.72 4.28
N VAL A 54 0.56 5.29 3.09
CA VAL A 54 1.54 4.83 2.12
C VAL A 54 2.60 5.88 1.91
N HIS A 55 3.83 5.42 1.65
CA HIS A 55 4.83 6.21 0.96
C HIS A 55 4.51 6.15 -0.54
N LEU A 56 4.07 7.27 -1.12
CA LEU A 56 3.74 7.37 -2.54
C LEU A 56 4.87 8.09 -3.30
N PRO A 57 5.65 7.37 -4.13
CA PRO A 57 6.73 7.97 -4.91
C PRO A 57 6.21 8.96 -5.97
N PRO A 58 7.05 9.90 -6.43
CA PRO A 58 6.65 10.85 -7.46
C PRO A 58 6.36 10.14 -8.79
N LEU A 59 5.23 10.49 -9.44
CA LEU A 59 4.82 9.95 -10.74
C LEU A 59 4.70 8.40 -10.80
N ALA A 60 4.50 7.76 -9.64
CA ALA A 60 4.39 6.32 -9.55
C ALA A 60 2.94 5.86 -9.33
N VAL A 61 2.70 4.59 -9.66
CA VAL A 61 1.48 3.85 -9.33
C VAL A 61 1.85 2.68 -8.43
N LEU A 62 1.07 2.51 -7.36
CA LEU A 62 1.16 1.39 -6.43
C LEU A 62 -0.09 0.51 -6.58
N TRP A 63 0.08 -0.80 -6.70
CA TRP A 63 -1.00 -1.76 -6.51
C TRP A 63 -0.83 -2.47 -5.18
N LEU A 64 -1.84 -2.32 -4.32
CA LEU A 64 -1.91 -3.01 -3.05
C LEU A 64 -2.88 -4.18 -3.18
N VAL A 65 -2.40 -5.38 -2.86
CA VAL A 65 -3.25 -6.56 -2.77
C VAL A 65 -3.28 -7.05 -1.34
N PRO A 66 -4.44 -7.43 -0.84
CA PRO A 66 -4.51 -7.83 0.55
C PRO A 66 -3.89 -9.22 0.72
N GLU A 67 -3.06 -9.38 1.76
CA GLU A 67 -2.37 -10.62 2.02
C GLU A 67 -3.39 -11.74 2.29
N PRO A 68 -3.25 -12.92 1.65
CA PRO A 68 -4.16 -14.02 1.92
C PRO A 68 -4.05 -14.42 3.38
N THR A 69 -5.18 -14.45 4.10
CA THR A 69 -5.19 -15.08 5.42
C THR A 69 -4.76 -16.54 5.24
N PRO A 70 -3.77 -17.05 6.00
CA PRO A 70 -3.38 -18.45 5.92
C PRO A 70 -4.64 -19.29 6.14
N LYS A 71 -4.92 -20.24 5.23
CA LYS A 71 -5.97 -21.24 5.48
C LYS A 71 -5.55 -22.00 6.73
N ARG A 72 -6.40 -21.99 7.76
CA ARG A 72 -6.22 -22.84 8.93
C ARG A 72 -6.16 -24.30 8.43
N PRO A 73 -5.19 -25.12 8.88
CA PRO A 73 -5.02 -26.49 8.38
C PRO A 73 -6.28 -27.34 8.58
#